data_AF-A0A9Q8LBJ4-F1
#
_entry.id   AF-A0A9Q8LBJ4-F1
#
_cell.length_a   1.000
_cell.length_b   1.000
_cell.length_c   1.000
_cell.angle_alpha   90.00
_cell.angle_beta   90.00
_cell.angle_gamma   90.00
#
_symmetry.space_group_name_H-M   'P 1'
#
loop_
_entity.id
_entity.type
_entity.pdbx_description
1 polymer ?
#
loop_
_entity_poly.entity_id
_entity_poly.type
_entity_poly.pdbx_seq_one_letter_code
_entity_poly.pdbx_strand_id
1 'polypeptide(L)'
;MAQGGQAPRFLGWTNRRGVPVFALVLTNAFGALAMMNVSTGAAKAYTYIVNLSGVSTFLVWGSISFIHIRFRTAWHKQGRSSDDLPYKSLLYPWNAYFGLGANMFLALVQGWTTLSPFTAGTFVDAYILLPLFPIIWFVFKLINKTHFWRSWEIDLDSGQRVDLDKKKSDFDDRSGRRLNWWQRVLKSF
;
A
#
# COMPACT_ATOMS: atom_id res chain seq x y z
N MET A 1 11.18 -1.14 6.38
CA MET A 1 11.56 -2.10 5.31
C MET A 1 12.96 -2.68 5.52
N ALA A 2 14.04 -1.88 5.51
CA ALA A 2 15.41 -2.41 5.65
C ALA A 2 15.68 -3.13 6.98
N GLN A 3 15.18 -2.59 8.11
CA GLN A 3 15.28 -3.23 9.43
C GLN A 3 14.53 -4.56 9.51
N GLY A 4 13.46 -4.72 8.72
CA GLY A 4 12.69 -5.97 8.63
C GLY A 4 13.20 -6.95 7.57
N GLY A 5 14.41 -6.74 7.02
CA GLY A 5 14.99 -7.59 5.98
C GLY A 5 14.33 -7.49 4.61
N GLN A 6 13.36 -6.58 4.43
CA GLN A 6 12.62 -6.39 3.17
C GLN A 6 13.31 -5.42 2.21
N ALA A 7 14.42 -4.81 2.60
CA ALA A 7 15.22 -3.95 1.74
C ALA A 7 16.71 -4.12 2.09
N PRO A 8 17.64 -3.73 1.18
CA PRO A 8 19.07 -3.84 1.44
C PRO A 8 19.48 -3.22 2.78
N ARG A 9 20.32 -3.93 3.54
CA ARG A 9 20.70 -3.57 4.91
C ARG A 9 21.34 -2.17 5.02
N PHE A 10 22.07 -1.74 3.99
CA PHE A 10 22.72 -0.42 3.99
C PHE A 10 21.73 0.75 4.05
N LEU A 11 20.51 0.59 3.52
CA LEU A 11 19.44 1.60 3.61
C LEU A 11 18.86 1.72 5.03
N GLY A 12 19.06 0.70 5.87
CA GLY A 12 18.63 0.70 7.26
C GLY A 12 19.62 1.34 8.23
N TRP A 13 20.82 1.69 7.76
CA TRP A 13 21.84 2.33 8.60
C TRP A 13 21.43 3.76 8.93
N THR A 14 21.55 4.11 10.22
CA THR A 14 21.25 5.44 10.75
C THR A 14 22.48 6.06 11.39
N ASN A 15 22.63 7.38 11.27
CA ASN A 15 23.65 8.13 11.98
C ASN A 15 23.31 8.23 13.49
N ARG A 16 24.22 8.76 14.32
CA ARG A 16 24.05 8.97 15.78
C ARG A 16 22.78 9.71 16.19
N ARG A 17 22.16 10.49 15.29
CA ARG A 17 20.88 11.20 15.50
C ARG A 17 19.64 10.41 15.06
N GLY A 18 19.80 9.14 14.67
CA GLY A 18 18.71 8.30 14.14
C GLY A 18 18.34 8.56 12.68
N VAL A 19 19.11 9.37 11.95
CA VAL A 19 18.79 9.77 10.57
C VAL A 19 19.32 8.73 9.56
N PRO A 20 18.47 8.16 8.68
CA PRO A 20 18.88 7.18 7.67
C PRO A 20 19.47 7.89 6.43
N VAL A 21 20.74 8.28 6.51
CA VAL A 21 21.41 9.12 5.50
C VAL A 21 21.37 8.50 4.09
N PHE A 22 21.68 7.21 3.97
CA PHE A 22 21.67 6.54 2.65
C PHE A 22 20.28 6.49 2.01
N ALA A 23 19.24 6.27 2.81
CA ALA A 23 17.87 6.31 2.31
C ALA A 23 17.49 7.72 1.85
N LEU A 24 17.91 8.75 2.59
CA LEU A 24 17.70 10.16 2.22
C LEU A 24 18.38 10.53 0.91
N VAL A 25 19.64 10.14 0.73
CA VAL A 25 20.39 10.39 -0.51
C VAL A 25 19.73 9.67 -1.68
N LEU A 26 19.31 8.41 -1.50
CA LEU A 26 18.61 7.66 -2.54
C LEU A 26 17.29 8.34 -2.95
N THR A 27 16.47 8.77 -1.99
CA THR A 27 15.21 9.48 -2.28
C THR A 27 15.47 10.82 -2.99
N ASN A 28 16.49 11.57 -2.58
CA ASN A 28 16.87 12.81 -3.27
C ASN A 28 17.41 12.57 -4.68
N ALA A 29 18.10 11.45 -4.91
CA ALA A 29 18.55 11.07 -6.25
C ALA A 29 17.37 10.84 -7.20
N PHE A 30 16.25 10.28 -6.72
CA PHE A 30 15.01 10.22 -7.52
C PHE A 30 14.43 11.62 -7.80
N GLY A 31 14.64 12.59 -6.92
CA GLY A 31 14.31 14.00 -7.18
C GLY A 31 15.03 14.58 -8.39
N ALA A 32 16.22 14.07 -8.74
CA ALA A 32 16.94 14.47 -9.95
C ALA A 32 16.19 14.09 -11.25
N LEU A 33 15.20 13.19 -11.20
CA LEU A 33 14.32 12.92 -12.35
C LEU A 33 13.57 14.18 -12.82
N ALA A 34 13.36 15.16 -11.94
CA ALA A 34 12.77 16.45 -12.31
C ALA A 34 13.65 17.24 -13.30
N MET A 35 14.96 16.98 -13.35
CA MET A 35 15.89 17.63 -14.30
C MET A 35 15.61 17.24 -15.75
N MET A 36 14.83 16.20 -16.01
CA MET A 36 14.37 15.84 -17.37
C MET A 36 13.62 16.98 -18.07
N ASN A 37 13.05 17.92 -17.31
CA ASN A 37 12.47 19.16 -17.83
C ASN A 37 13.42 19.91 -18.80
N VAL A 38 14.73 19.90 -18.54
CA VAL A 38 15.72 20.62 -19.37
C VAL A 38 15.71 20.13 -20.83
N SER A 39 15.43 18.85 -21.07
CA SER A 39 15.40 18.28 -22.42
C SER A 39 13.99 18.07 -22.99
N THR A 40 12.98 17.83 -22.14
CA THR A 40 11.61 17.50 -22.60
C THR A 40 10.59 18.63 -22.46
N GLY A 41 10.95 19.71 -21.77
CA GLY A 41 10.06 20.84 -21.46
C GLY A 41 9.18 20.60 -20.23
N ALA A 42 8.84 21.68 -19.54
CA ALA A 42 8.28 21.63 -18.17
C ALA A 42 6.92 20.93 -18.11
N ALA A 43 6.04 21.25 -19.05
CA ALA A 43 4.72 20.65 -19.13
C ALA A 43 4.81 19.13 -19.33
N LYS A 44 5.68 18.66 -20.23
CA LYS A 44 5.81 17.25 -20.56
C LYS A 44 6.46 16.45 -19.42
N ALA A 45 7.54 16.98 -18.84
CA ALA A 45 8.21 16.38 -17.69
C ALA A 45 7.26 16.26 -16.48
N TYR A 46 6.45 17.28 -16.23
CA TYR A 46 5.42 17.25 -15.19
C TYR A 46 4.38 16.15 -15.45
N THR A 47 3.86 16.04 -16.68
CA THR A 47 2.93 14.98 -17.06
C THR A 47 3.50 13.59 -16.81
N TYR A 48 4.77 13.34 -17.14
CA TYR A 48 5.44 12.06 -16.87
C TYR A 48 5.45 11.70 -15.38
N ILE A 49 5.84 12.66 -14.53
CA ILE A 49 5.89 12.44 -13.07
C ILE A 49 4.48 12.19 -12.50
N VAL A 50 3.48 12.95 -12.95
CA VAL A 50 2.08 12.79 -12.52
C VAL A 50 1.51 11.44 -12.95
N ASN A 51 1.77 11.02 -14.20
CA ASN A 51 1.33 9.73 -14.70
C ASN A 51 1.90 8.59 -13.86
N LEU A 52 3.23 8.60 -13.64
CA LEU A 52 3.92 7.62 -12.82
C LEU A 52 3.39 7.60 -11.37
N SER A 53 3.22 8.77 -10.75
CA SER A 53 2.71 8.87 -9.38
C SER A 53 1.25 8.37 -9.27
N GLY A 54 0.41 8.67 -10.26
CA GLY A 54 -0.99 8.24 -10.28
C GLY A 54 -1.12 6.73 -10.34
N VAL A 55 -0.46 6.07 -11.29
CA VAL A 55 -0.52 4.61 -11.44
C VAL A 55 0.08 3.92 -10.22
N SER A 56 1.20 4.44 -9.69
CA SER A 56 1.81 3.92 -8.46
C SER A 56 0.83 3.98 -7.29
N THR A 57 0.05 5.06 -7.17
CA THR A 57 -0.95 5.21 -6.11
C THR A 57 -2.06 4.16 -6.25
N PHE A 58 -2.63 4.00 -7.45
CA PHE A 58 -3.65 2.98 -7.67
C PHE A 58 -3.16 1.56 -7.37
N LEU A 59 -1.91 1.23 -7.75
CA LEU A 59 -1.30 -0.06 -7.42
C LEU A 59 -1.13 -0.26 -5.92
N VAL A 60 -0.71 0.76 -5.17
CA VAL A 60 -0.57 0.69 -3.70
C VAL A 60 -1.92 0.46 -3.03
N TRP A 61 -2.92 1.28 -3.36
CA TRP A 61 -4.25 1.18 -2.77
C TRP A 61 -4.95 -0.12 -3.16
N GLY A 62 -4.84 -0.56 -4.42
CA GLY A 62 -5.30 -1.87 -4.86
C GLY A 62 -4.62 -3.01 -4.10
N SER A 63 -3.31 -2.94 -3.89
CA SER A 63 -2.56 -3.93 -3.10
C SER A 63 -3.02 -3.96 -1.64
N ILE A 64 -3.28 -2.80 -1.03
CA ILE A 64 -3.82 -2.70 0.33
C ILE A 64 -5.20 -3.38 0.40
N SER A 65 -6.11 -3.07 -0.52
CA SER A 65 -7.43 -3.70 -0.59
C SER A 65 -7.32 -5.23 -0.76
N PHE A 66 -6.42 -5.70 -1.62
CA PHE A 66 -6.16 -7.13 -1.82
C PHE A 66 -5.64 -7.81 -0.55
N ILE A 67 -4.64 -7.22 0.11
CA ILE A 67 -4.09 -7.74 1.37
C ILE A 67 -5.17 -7.76 2.46
N HIS A 68 -6.02 -6.75 2.52
CA HIS A 68 -7.12 -6.68 3.49
C HIS A 68 -8.14 -7.81 3.29
N ILE A 69 -8.54 -8.10 2.05
CA ILE A 69 -9.42 -9.24 1.73
C ILE A 69 -8.77 -10.56 2.16
N ARG A 70 -7.48 -10.75 1.88
CA ARG A 70 -6.75 -11.96 2.26
C ARG A 70 -6.60 -12.12 3.76
N PHE A 71 -6.30 -11.03 4.47
CA PHE A 71 -6.21 -10.99 5.94
C PHE A 71 -7.55 -11.40 6.56
N ARG A 72 -8.66 -10.82 6.13
CA ARG A 72 -9.99 -11.14 6.67
C ARG A 72 -10.43 -12.56 6.33
N THR A 73 -10.06 -13.06 5.15
CA THR A 73 -10.29 -14.45 4.75
C THR A 73 -9.46 -15.42 5.60
N ALA A 74 -8.20 -15.10 5.89
CA ALA A 74 -7.35 -15.89 6.79
C ALA A 74 -7.89 -15.92 8.22
N TRP A 75 -8.29 -14.75 8.73
CA TRP A 75 -8.88 -14.58 10.06
C TRP A 75 -10.09 -15.49 10.25
N HIS A 76 -11.02 -15.48 9.28
CA HIS A 76 -12.21 -16.32 9.32
C HIS A 76 -11.87 -17.81 9.17
N LYS A 77 -10.94 -18.18 8.29
CA LYS A 77 -10.51 -19.58 8.08
C LYS A 77 -9.79 -20.19 9.29
N GLN A 78 -9.18 -19.37 10.13
CA GLN A 78 -8.55 -19.82 11.39
C GLN A 78 -9.53 -19.83 12.58
N GLY A 79 -10.84 -19.69 12.32
CA GLY A 79 -11.89 -19.80 13.35
C GLY A 79 -12.01 -18.60 14.28
N ARG A 80 -11.40 -17.46 13.96
CA ARG A 80 -11.45 -16.24 14.79
C ARG A 80 -12.70 -15.42 14.51
N SER A 81 -13.26 -14.79 15.54
CA SER A 81 -14.42 -13.90 15.39
C SER A 81 -14.01 -12.55 14.82
N SER A 82 -14.90 -11.90 14.07
CA SER A 82 -14.69 -10.50 13.68
C SER A 82 -14.73 -9.54 14.86
N ASP A 83 -15.26 -9.97 16.01
CA ASP A 83 -15.31 -9.21 17.25
C ASP A 83 -13.94 -9.11 17.95
N ASP A 84 -13.04 -10.05 17.68
CA ASP A 84 -11.70 -10.09 18.25
C ASP A 84 -10.76 -9.05 17.62
N LEU A 85 -11.21 -8.34 16.57
CA LEU A 85 -10.41 -7.32 15.90
C LEU A 85 -10.57 -5.96 16.59
N PRO A 86 -9.45 -5.25 16.88
CA PRO A 86 -9.47 -3.90 17.46
C PRO A 86 -10.18 -2.85 16.58
N TYR A 87 -10.35 -3.15 15.29
CA TYR A 87 -11.04 -2.31 14.33
C TYR A 87 -11.84 -3.16 13.34
N LYS A 88 -13.10 -2.76 13.13
CA LYS A 88 -14.00 -3.34 12.12
C LYS A 88 -14.19 -2.32 11.01
N SER A 89 -13.76 -2.66 9.80
CA SER A 89 -13.99 -1.81 8.64
C SER A 89 -15.50 -1.63 8.42
N LEU A 90 -15.93 -0.38 8.29
CA LEU A 90 -17.27 -0.06 7.82
C LEU A 90 -17.49 -0.70 6.44
N LEU A 91 -18.70 -1.23 6.22
CA LEU A 91 -19.14 -1.80 4.94
C LEU A 91 -18.29 -2.98 4.43
N TYR A 92 -17.56 -3.67 5.31
CA TYR A 92 -16.92 -4.95 4.96
C TYR A 92 -18.01 -6.00 4.67
N PRO A 93 -17.88 -6.81 3.59
CA PRO A 93 -16.75 -6.94 2.66
C PRO A 93 -16.80 -6.01 1.43
N TRP A 94 -17.93 -5.36 1.16
CA TRP A 94 -18.18 -4.63 -0.08
C TRP A 94 -17.13 -3.56 -0.38
N ASN A 95 -16.75 -2.76 0.62
CA ASN A 95 -15.75 -1.70 0.46
C ASN A 95 -14.39 -2.24 -0.02
N ALA A 96 -13.95 -3.40 0.46
CA ALA A 96 -12.65 -3.93 0.09
C ALA A 96 -12.62 -4.43 -1.36
N TYR A 97 -13.68 -5.10 -1.82
CA TYR A 97 -13.82 -5.52 -3.22
C TYR A 97 -14.03 -4.34 -4.17
N PHE A 98 -14.84 -3.36 -3.76
CA PHE A 98 -15.01 -2.11 -4.49
C PHE A 98 -13.68 -1.36 -4.63
N GLY A 99 -12.93 -1.20 -3.54
CA GLY A 99 -11.61 -0.55 -3.55
C GLY A 99 -10.64 -1.26 -4.48
N LEU A 100 -10.59 -2.59 -4.46
CA LEU A 100 -9.74 -3.36 -5.37
C LEU A 100 -10.14 -3.15 -6.84
N GLY A 101 -11.44 -3.30 -7.15
CA GLY A 101 -11.96 -3.15 -8.51
C GLY A 101 -11.81 -1.72 -9.05
N ALA A 102 -12.13 -0.72 -8.23
CA ALA A 102 -12.02 0.69 -8.58
C ALA A 102 -10.57 1.10 -8.84
N ASN A 103 -9.61 0.68 -8.00
CA ASN A 103 -8.20 0.98 -8.24
C ASN A 103 -7.68 0.29 -9.50
N MET A 104 -8.06 -0.97 -9.77
CA MET A 104 -7.71 -1.65 -11.01
C MET A 104 -8.29 -0.95 -12.25
N PHE A 105 -9.56 -0.53 -12.17
CA PHE A 105 -10.21 0.21 -13.24
C PHE A 105 -9.55 1.57 -13.49
N LEU A 106 -9.30 2.35 -12.43
CA LEU A 106 -8.66 3.66 -12.52
C LEU A 106 -7.24 3.57 -13.08
N ALA A 107 -6.48 2.54 -12.69
CA ALA A 107 -5.14 2.30 -13.24
C ALA A 107 -5.15 2.02 -14.74
N LEU A 108 -6.20 1.38 -15.26
CA LEU A 108 -6.37 1.13 -16.71
C LEU A 108 -6.90 2.36 -17.45
N VAL A 109 -7.84 3.09 -16.87
CA VAL A 109 -8.49 4.26 -17.50
C VAL A 109 -7.61 5.50 -17.49
N GLN A 110 -6.70 5.65 -16.54
CA GLN A 110 -5.83 6.82 -16.43
C GLN A 110 -5.08 7.14 -17.74
N GLY A 111 -4.61 6.12 -18.46
CA GLY A 111 -3.90 6.28 -19.72
C GLY A 111 -4.78 6.27 -20.98
N TRP A 112 -6.12 6.32 -20.86
CA TRP A 112 -7.05 6.14 -21.99
C TRP A 112 -6.78 7.09 -23.16
N THR A 113 -6.40 8.34 -22.87
CA THR A 113 -6.08 9.36 -23.89
C THR A 113 -4.85 9.02 -24.73
N THR A 114 -4.01 8.08 -24.28
CA THR A 114 -2.84 7.61 -25.03
C THR A 114 -3.18 6.60 -26.13
N LEU A 115 -4.40 6.07 -26.13
CA LEU A 115 -4.86 5.09 -27.10
C LEU A 115 -5.36 5.74 -28.41
N SER A 116 -5.69 7.03 -28.40
CA SER A 116 -6.16 7.76 -29.60
C SER A 116 -5.75 9.24 -29.56
N PRO A 117 -4.78 9.69 -30.39
CA PRO A 117 -3.94 8.93 -31.32
C PRO A 117 -2.88 8.09 -30.60
N PHE A 118 -2.71 6.82 -31.00
CA PHE A 118 -1.73 5.93 -30.38
C PHE A 118 -0.30 6.40 -30.65
N THR A 119 0.44 6.70 -29.57
CA THR A 119 1.86 7.00 -29.63
C THR A 119 2.59 6.12 -28.63
N ALA A 120 3.57 5.34 -29.09
CA ALA A 120 4.28 4.37 -28.25
C ALA A 120 4.91 5.03 -27.00
N GLY A 121 5.46 6.24 -27.14
CA GLY A 121 6.09 6.95 -26.03
C GLY A 121 5.11 7.34 -24.91
N THR A 122 3.92 7.83 -25.24
CA THR A 122 2.91 8.21 -24.24
C THR A 122 2.21 6.99 -23.64
N PHE A 123 2.02 5.93 -24.45
CA PHE A 123 1.50 4.66 -23.96
C PHE A 123 2.42 4.02 -22.93
N VAL A 124 3.74 3.95 -23.22
CA VAL A 124 4.71 3.41 -22.26
C VAL A 124 4.76 4.28 -21.01
N ASP A 125 4.82 5.60 -21.14
CA ASP A 125 4.79 6.51 -19.98
C ASP A 125 3.58 6.27 -19.07
N ALA A 126 2.38 6.16 -19.65
CA ALA A 126 1.15 5.98 -18.88
C ALA A 126 1.01 4.58 -18.24
N TYR A 127 1.61 3.53 -18.82
CA TYR A 127 1.35 2.15 -18.41
C TYR A 127 2.57 1.36 -17.94
N ILE A 128 3.79 1.89 -17.99
CA ILE A 128 5.03 1.16 -17.63
C ILE A 128 5.01 0.56 -16.22
N LEU A 129 4.34 1.21 -15.28
CA LEU A 129 4.23 0.74 -13.90
C LEU A 129 3.38 -0.53 -13.74
N LEU A 130 2.41 -0.77 -14.63
CA LEU A 130 1.54 -1.94 -14.55
C LEU A 130 2.31 -3.27 -14.74
N PRO A 131 3.19 -3.45 -15.75
CA PRO A 131 4.06 -4.61 -15.84
C PRO A 131 5.29 -4.52 -14.92
N LEU A 132 5.79 -3.31 -14.64
CA LEU A 132 6.96 -3.15 -13.76
C LEU A 132 6.67 -3.64 -12.33
N PHE A 133 5.48 -3.36 -11.80
CA PHE A 133 5.08 -3.77 -10.45
C PHE A 133 5.14 -5.31 -10.23
N PRO A 134 4.50 -6.16 -11.04
CA PRO A 134 4.60 -7.61 -10.89
C PRO A 134 6.02 -8.13 -11.15
N ILE A 135 6.81 -7.48 -12.03
CA ILE A 135 8.22 -7.82 -12.23
C ILE A 135 9.03 -7.57 -10.95
N ILE A 136 8.92 -6.38 -10.37
CA ILE A 136 9.61 -6.04 -9.11
C ILE A 136 9.17 -7.00 -8.00
N TRP A 137 7.87 -7.27 -7.89
CA TRP A 137 7.34 -8.22 -6.92
C TRP A 137 7.90 -9.64 -7.12
N PHE A 138 8.00 -10.11 -8.36
CA PHE A 138 8.53 -11.43 -8.69
C PHE A 138 10.05 -11.52 -8.43
N VAL A 139 10.82 -10.52 -8.83
CA VAL A 139 12.26 -10.43 -8.53
C VAL A 139 12.49 -10.41 -7.02
N PHE A 140 11.73 -9.59 -6.29
CA PHE A 140 11.78 -9.56 -4.83
C PHE A 140 11.48 -10.94 -4.22
N LYS A 141 10.49 -11.63 -4.76
CA LYS A 141 10.10 -12.97 -4.31
C LYS A 141 11.17 -14.02 -4.60
N LEU A 142 11.84 -13.96 -5.75
CA LEU A 142 12.95 -14.84 -6.10
C LEU A 142 14.17 -14.60 -5.20
N ILE A 143 14.55 -13.35 -4.96
CA ILE A 143 15.70 -12.98 -4.12
C ILE A 143 15.46 -13.40 -2.67
N ASN A 144 14.29 -13.07 -2.11
CA ASN A 144 13.97 -13.34 -0.72
C ASN A 144 13.35 -14.72 -0.48
N LYS A 145 13.19 -15.53 -1.54
CA LYS A 145 12.60 -16.88 -1.51
C LYS A 145 11.30 -16.93 -0.71
N THR A 146 10.44 -15.93 -0.87
CA THR A 146 9.22 -15.82 -0.05
C THR A 146 8.12 -16.76 -0.54
N HIS A 147 7.53 -17.52 0.38
CA HIS A 147 6.45 -18.45 0.09
C HIS A 147 5.11 -17.72 -0.09
N PHE A 148 4.28 -18.17 -1.04
CA PHE A 148 2.90 -17.68 -1.13
C PHE A 148 2.04 -18.43 -0.12
N TRP A 149 1.95 -17.89 1.09
CA TRP A 149 1.17 -18.47 2.18
C TRP A 149 -0.29 -18.66 1.77
N ARG A 150 -0.83 -19.85 2.00
CA ARG A 150 -2.26 -20.10 1.84
C ARG A 150 -3.01 -19.40 2.96
N SER A 151 -4.28 -19.02 2.75
CA SER A 151 -5.02 -18.21 3.74
C SER A 151 -5.07 -18.82 5.15
N TRP A 152 -4.96 -20.13 5.32
CA TRP A 152 -4.95 -20.77 6.65
C TRP A 152 -3.56 -20.84 7.30
N GLU A 153 -2.48 -20.62 6.55
CA GLU A 153 -1.09 -20.65 7.03
C GLU A 153 -0.55 -19.24 7.31
N ILE A 154 -1.36 -18.20 7.04
CA ILE A 154 -0.96 -16.83 7.29
C ILE A 154 -0.79 -16.65 8.80
N ASP A 155 0.42 -16.28 9.22
CA ASP A 155 0.70 -15.93 10.60
C ASP A 155 -0.02 -14.61 10.96
N LEU A 156 -0.95 -14.71 11.91
CA LEU A 156 -1.77 -13.60 12.40
C LEU A 156 -1.35 -13.12 13.79
N ASP A 157 -0.41 -13.82 14.45
CA ASP A 157 -0.07 -13.60 15.86
C ASP A 157 1.31 -12.96 16.02
N SER A 158 2.27 -13.32 15.16
CA SER A 158 3.62 -12.76 15.26
C SER A 158 3.64 -11.25 15.02
N GLY A 159 4.14 -10.51 16.00
CA GLY A 159 4.27 -9.05 15.92
C GLY A 159 3.01 -8.28 16.30
N GLN A 160 1.97 -8.94 16.82
CA GLN A 160 0.82 -8.23 17.39
C GLN A 160 1.27 -7.35 18.57
N ARG A 161 0.91 -6.06 18.52
CA ARG A 161 1.17 -5.11 19.60
C ARG A 161 0.06 -5.19 20.66
N VAL A 162 0.11 -6.26 21.43
CA VAL A 162 -0.87 -6.56 22.49
C VAL A 162 -0.98 -5.43 23.53
N ASP A 163 0.08 -4.66 23.71
CA ASP A 163 0.16 -3.50 24.61
C ASP A 163 -0.76 -2.34 24.19
N LEU A 164 -0.89 -2.09 22.89
CA LEU A 164 -1.76 -1.02 22.36
C LEU A 164 -3.23 -1.45 22.35
N ASP A 165 -3.48 -2.72 22.02
CA ASP A 165 -4.83 -3.27 21.95
C ASP A 165 -5.49 -3.33 23.33
N LYS A 166 -4.75 -3.77 24.36
CA LYS A 166 -5.23 -3.80 25.76
C LYS A 166 -5.53 -2.41 26.32
N LYS A 167 -4.71 -1.42 26.01
CA LYS A 167 -4.92 -0.04 26.51
C LYS A 167 -6.18 0.59 25.91
N LYS A 168 -6.53 0.23 24.68
CA LYS A 168 -7.76 0.67 24.01
C LYS A 168 -9.00 -0.02 24.58
N SER A 169 -8.93 -1.33 24.82
CA SER A 169 -10.05 -2.07 25.46
C SER A 169 -10.31 -1.58 26.88
N ASP A 170 -9.26 -1.40 27.70
CA ASP A 170 -9.39 -0.91 29.06
C ASP A 170 -9.95 0.52 29.12
N PHE A 171 -9.60 1.35 28.13
CA PHE A 171 -10.13 2.71 28.01
C PHE A 171 -11.62 2.73 27.62
N ASP A 172 -12.02 1.92 26.62
CA ASP A 172 -13.43 1.85 26.22
C ASP A 172 -14.30 1.21 27.33
N ASP A 173 -13.80 0.20 28.04
CA ASP A 173 -14.52 -0.48 29.13
C ASP A 173 -14.69 0.42 30.37
N ARG A 174 -13.67 1.21 30.72
CA ARG A 174 -13.77 2.26 31.76
C ARG A 174 -14.71 3.41 31.36
N SER A 175 -14.98 3.60 30.07
CA SER A 175 -15.75 4.76 29.60
C SER A 175 -17.27 4.60 29.70
N GLY A 176 -17.80 3.39 29.95
CA GLY A 176 -19.21 3.11 30.30
C GLY A 176 -20.30 3.69 29.38
N ARG A 177 -19.95 4.31 28.24
CA ARG A 177 -20.89 5.04 27.40
C ARG A 177 -21.44 4.12 26.32
N ARG A 178 -22.74 3.82 26.40
CA ARG A 178 -23.51 3.33 25.23
C ARG A 178 -23.50 4.44 24.16
N LEU A 179 -22.54 4.36 23.25
CA LEU A 179 -22.40 5.32 22.16
C LEU A 179 -23.60 5.20 21.21
N ASN A 180 -24.24 6.33 20.95
CA ASN A 180 -25.30 6.45 19.96
C ASN A 180 -24.75 6.13 18.55
N TRP A 181 -25.62 5.70 17.64
CA TRP A 181 -25.22 5.20 16.31
C TRP A 181 -24.34 6.19 15.53
N TRP A 182 -24.62 7.50 15.60
CA TRP A 182 -23.77 8.55 15.01
C TRP A 182 -22.37 8.64 15.63
N GLN A 183 -22.25 8.42 16.94
CA GLN A 183 -20.96 8.42 17.64
C GLN A 183 -20.13 7.18 17.28
N ARG A 184 -20.79 6.05 16.96
CA ARG A 184 -20.11 4.85 16.45
C ARG A 184 -19.54 5.08 15.06
N VAL A 185 -20.29 5.78 14.19
CA VAL A 185 -19.82 6.17 12.85
C VAL A 185 -18.65 7.16 12.96
N LEU A 186 -18.73 8.17 13.83
CA LEU A 186 -17.62 9.11 14.03
C LEU A 186 -16.37 8.45 14.65
N LYS A 187 -16.50 7.46 15.54
CA LYS A 187 -15.36 6.71 16.10
C LYS A 187 -14.70 5.75 15.11
N SER A 188 -15.35 5.43 14.00
CA SER A 188 -14.78 4.59 12.94
C SER A 188 -13.96 5.36 11.89
N PHE A 189 -13.95 6.70 11.98
CA PHE A 189 -13.05 7.63 11.28
C PHE A 189 -11.88 8.02 12.18
#